data_AF-A0A543J745-F1
#
_entry.id   AF-A0A543J745-F1
#
_cell.length_a   1.000
_cell.length_b   1.000
_cell.length_c   1.000
_cell.angle_alpha   90.00
_cell.angle_beta   90.00
_cell.angle_gamma   90.00
#
_symmetry.space_group_name_H-M   'P 1'
#
loop_
_entity.id
_entity.type
_entity.pdbx_description
1 polymer ?
#
loop_
_entity_poly.entity_id
_entity_poly.type
_entity_poly.pdbx_seq_one_letter_code
_entity_poly.pdbx_strand_id
1 'polypeptide(L)'
;MTTGRPDWGAVPGYPGLYRPEVIEPGLRGLAGANGLVAAARAAASLDQGALVHGHSGAAMPAAAHAAPFLLDVLEHGHHAAKVAACGLLEDSMRFDPIAGFGRVPTSFGPAVPLCCAVAHHVHARRDAVVALGPLFRDLLAEAAGHWSFEVGEVIDDGRDAVAFGTVHGTLPDAGQEAECHGPDGHLPLGEVRRELPAVPGEPEACLRLVDVAPEALPARAVLIPAACGRRAH
;
A
#
# COMPACT_ATOMS: atom_id res chain seq x y z
N MET A 1 -13.62 -0.97 12.78
CA MET A 1 -14.76 -0.22 12.21
C MET A 1 -14.44 1.26 12.25
N THR A 2 -13.90 1.83 11.16
CA THR A 2 -13.86 3.28 10.95
C THR A 2 -15.11 3.66 10.18
N THR A 3 -16.19 3.96 10.93
CA THR A 3 -17.51 4.33 10.39
C THR A 3 -17.56 5.82 10.04
N GLY A 4 -16.70 6.24 9.12
CA GLY A 4 -16.74 7.55 8.49
C GLY A 4 -16.49 7.40 7.00
N ARG A 5 -17.49 7.72 6.18
CA ARG A 5 -17.34 7.81 4.72
C ARG A 5 -16.25 8.86 4.44
N PRO A 6 -15.18 8.53 3.68
CA PRO A 6 -14.15 9.51 3.36
C PRO A 6 -14.76 10.73 2.68
N ASP A 7 -14.33 11.93 3.09
CA ASP A 7 -14.59 13.14 2.32
C ASP A 7 -13.63 13.16 1.13
N TRP A 8 -14.09 12.60 0.00
CA TRP A 8 -13.30 12.54 -1.23
C TRP A 8 -12.91 13.93 -1.74
N GLY A 9 -13.68 14.98 -1.45
CA GLY A 9 -13.33 16.35 -1.84
C GLY A 9 -12.16 16.93 -1.05
N ALA A 10 -11.89 16.40 0.15
CA ALA A 10 -10.76 16.79 0.98
C ALA A 10 -9.48 16.00 0.68
N VAL A 11 -9.56 14.90 -0.08
CA VAL A 11 -8.40 14.15 -0.51
C VAL A 11 -7.65 14.96 -1.57
N PRO A 12 -6.33 15.21 -1.42
CA PRO A 12 -5.58 15.95 -2.42
C PRO A 12 -5.54 15.18 -3.74
N GLY A 13 -5.59 15.90 -4.85
CA GLY A 13 -5.41 15.32 -6.16
C GLY A 13 -5.01 16.36 -7.19
N TYR A 14 -4.42 15.90 -8.29
CA TYR A 14 -3.87 16.78 -9.30
C TYR A 14 -4.98 17.58 -10.02
N PRO A 15 -4.90 18.92 -10.06
CA PRO A 15 -5.89 19.75 -10.72
C PRO A 15 -6.06 19.37 -12.21
N GLY A 16 -7.30 19.19 -12.65
CA GLY A 16 -7.62 18.84 -14.03
C GLY A 16 -7.58 17.34 -14.36
N LEU A 17 -7.04 16.51 -13.47
CA LEU A 17 -7.15 15.05 -13.57
C LEU A 17 -8.01 14.47 -12.45
N TYR A 18 -7.91 15.01 -11.23
CA TYR A 18 -8.61 14.46 -10.08
C TYR A 18 -10.11 14.78 -10.09
N ARG A 19 -10.93 13.72 -10.00
CA ARG A 19 -12.40 13.79 -10.06
C ARG A 19 -13.05 13.16 -8.82
N PRO A 20 -13.08 13.85 -7.67
CA PRO A 20 -13.59 13.27 -6.43
C PRO A 20 -15.08 12.89 -6.51
N GLU A 21 -15.86 13.58 -7.34
CA GLU A 21 -17.29 13.38 -7.50
C GLU A 21 -17.67 12.02 -8.08
N VAL A 22 -16.74 11.35 -8.78
CA VAL A 22 -17.01 10.05 -9.41
C VAL A 22 -16.57 8.85 -8.55
N ILE A 23 -15.75 9.07 -7.53
CA ILE A 23 -15.15 7.98 -6.74
C ILE A 23 -16.24 7.13 -6.10
N GLU A 24 -17.14 7.77 -5.37
CA GLU A 24 -18.12 7.00 -4.63
C GLU A 24 -19.22 6.39 -5.49
N PRO A 25 -19.81 7.11 -6.47
CA PRO A 25 -20.68 6.46 -7.45
C PRO A 25 -19.98 5.28 -8.13
N GLY A 26 -18.69 5.40 -8.45
CA GLY A 26 -17.87 4.34 -9.02
C GLY A 26 -17.73 3.14 -8.08
N LEU A 27 -17.31 3.34 -6.83
CA LEU A 27 -17.15 2.27 -5.83
C LEU A 27 -18.47 1.56 -5.55
N ARG A 28 -19.58 2.30 -5.39
CA ARG A 28 -20.91 1.71 -5.21
C ARG A 28 -21.37 0.96 -6.46
N GLY A 29 -21.12 1.53 -7.63
CA GLY A 29 -21.43 0.90 -8.92
C GLY A 29 -20.69 -0.42 -9.08
N LEU A 30 -19.43 -0.47 -8.65
CA LEU A 30 -18.61 -1.68 -8.70
C LEU A 30 -19.10 -2.72 -7.68
N ALA A 31 -19.39 -2.32 -6.44
CA ALA A 31 -19.94 -3.20 -5.42
C ALA A 31 -21.31 -3.80 -5.80
N GLY A 32 -22.15 -3.02 -6.49
CA GLY A 32 -23.47 -3.46 -6.95
C GLY A 32 -23.49 -4.10 -8.34
N ALA A 33 -22.35 -4.21 -9.02
CA ALA A 33 -22.30 -4.74 -10.37
C ALA A 33 -22.64 -6.24 -10.39
N ASN A 34 -23.56 -6.64 -11.26
CA ASN A 34 -24.01 -8.03 -11.43
C ASN A 34 -23.62 -8.62 -12.80
N GLY A 35 -22.67 -7.99 -13.49
CA GLY A 35 -22.25 -8.38 -14.82
C GLY A 35 -21.09 -7.56 -15.35
N LEU A 36 -20.51 -8.01 -16.46
CA LEU A 36 -19.30 -7.43 -17.06
C LEU A 36 -19.46 -5.95 -17.42
N VAL A 37 -20.55 -5.59 -18.08
CA VAL A 37 -20.77 -4.21 -18.56
C VAL A 37 -20.89 -3.22 -17.39
N ALA A 38 -21.61 -3.59 -16.32
CA ALA A 38 -21.76 -2.75 -15.14
C ALA A 38 -20.42 -2.57 -14.41
N ALA A 39 -19.66 -3.65 -14.24
CA ALA A 39 -18.34 -3.62 -13.62
C ALA A 39 -17.36 -2.76 -14.43
N ALA A 40 -17.30 -2.96 -15.75
CA ALA A 40 -16.41 -2.21 -16.64
C ALA A 40 -16.73 -0.71 -16.65
N ARG A 41 -18.01 -0.32 -16.65
CA ARG A 41 -18.40 1.10 -16.57
C ARG A 41 -17.97 1.74 -15.25
N ALA A 42 -18.21 1.05 -14.14
CA ALA A 42 -17.82 1.55 -12.81
C ALA A 42 -16.29 1.67 -12.70
N ALA A 43 -15.55 0.66 -13.15
CA ALA A 43 -14.09 0.65 -13.13
C ALA A 43 -13.50 1.74 -14.03
N ALA A 44 -14.01 1.90 -15.25
CA ALA A 44 -13.59 2.98 -16.15
C ALA A 44 -13.82 4.37 -15.53
N SER A 45 -14.90 4.55 -14.77
CA SER A 45 -15.11 5.82 -14.04
C SER A 45 -14.05 6.06 -12.96
N LEU A 46 -13.52 5.01 -12.33
CA LEU A 46 -12.48 5.10 -11.31
C LEU A 46 -11.08 5.24 -11.91
N ASP A 47 -10.86 4.66 -13.09
CA ASP A 47 -9.59 4.68 -13.84
C ASP A 47 -9.30 6.00 -14.57
N GLN A 48 -10.31 6.85 -14.79
CA GLN A 48 -10.17 8.08 -15.58
C GLN A 48 -9.97 9.31 -14.70
N GLY A 49 -9.08 9.22 -13.72
CA GLY A 49 -8.66 10.31 -12.84
C GLY A 49 -9.24 10.29 -11.43
N ALA A 50 -9.93 9.21 -11.03
CA ALA A 50 -10.45 9.09 -9.67
C ALA A 50 -9.42 8.43 -8.73
N LEU A 51 -9.01 7.20 -9.04
CA LEU A 51 -8.02 6.43 -8.28
C LEU A 51 -6.69 6.33 -9.03
N VAL A 52 -6.80 6.13 -10.34
CA VAL A 52 -5.68 6.14 -11.28
C VAL A 52 -6.08 6.97 -12.49
N HIS A 53 -5.11 7.24 -13.36
CA HIS A 53 -5.32 7.73 -14.71
C HIS A 53 -4.60 6.79 -15.68
N GLY A 54 -5.27 5.70 -16.07
CA GLY A 54 -4.64 4.58 -16.77
C GLY A 54 -3.91 4.96 -18.06
N HIS A 55 -4.41 5.96 -18.79
CA HIS A 55 -3.77 6.43 -20.02
C HIS A 55 -2.38 7.07 -19.77
N SER A 56 -2.21 7.75 -18.64
CA SER A 56 -0.94 8.38 -18.26
C SER A 56 -0.10 7.48 -17.34
N GLY A 57 -0.63 6.35 -16.88
CA GLY A 57 0.03 5.50 -15.90
C GLY A 57 0.28 6.23 -14.57
N ALA A 58 -0.69 7.03 -14.11
CA ALA A 58 -0.57 7.84 -12.90
C ALA A 58 -1.51 7.37 -11.78
N ALA A 59 -1.01 7.27 -10.54
CA ALA A 59 -1.82 6.97 -9.36
C ALA A 59 -2.22 8.24 -8.59
N MET A 60 -3.43 8.24 -8.01
CA MET A 60 -4.00 9.36 -7.24
C MET A 60 -4.13 9.00 -5.75
N PRO A 61 -3.94 9.95 -4.82
CA PRO A 61 -4.04 9.71 -3.36
C PRO A 61 -5.31 8.98 -2.90
N ALA A 62 -6.43 9.21 -3.59
CA ALA A 62 -7.69 8.54 -3.29
C ALA A 62 -7.63 7.01 -3.40
N ALA A 63 -6.69 6.45 -4.17
CA ALA A 63 -6.49 5.00 -4.26
C ALA A 63 -6.25 4.36 -2.89
N ALA A 64 -5.43 4.98 -2.04
CA ALA A 64 -5.15 4.46 -0.69
C ALA A 64 -6.41 4.41 0.17
N HIS A 65 -7.23 5.47 0.12
CA HIS A 65 -8.50 5.54 0.84
C HIS A 65 -9.58 4.61 0.27
N ALA A 66 -9.52 4.33 -1.03
CA ALA A 66 -10.44 3.42 -1.72
C ALA A 66 -10.08 1.94 -1.55
N ALA A 67 -8.82 1.62 -1.26
CA ALA A 67 -8.32 0.24 -1.20
C ALA A 67 -9.15 -0.68 -0.28
N PRO A 68 -9.56 -0.28 0.95
CA PRO A 68 -10.43 -1.12 1.78
C PRO A 68 -11.77 -1.47 1.11
N PHE A 69 -12.38 -0.53 0.39
CA PHE A 69 -13.65 -0.76 -0.32
C PHE A 69 -13.45 -1.66 -1.55
N LEU A 70 -12.35 -1.48 -2.28
CA LEU A 70 -12.00 -2.35 -3.41
C LEU A 70 -11.75 -3.78 -2.93
N LEU A 71 -11.13 -3.97 -1.76
CA LEU A 71 -10.95 -5.28 -1.15
C LEU A 71 -12.29 -5.89 -0.69
N ASP A 72 -13.24 -5.10 -0.19
CA ASP A 72 -14.60 -5.58 0.11
C ASP A 72 -15.30 -6.10 -1.16
N VAL A 73 -15.15 -5.39 -2.28
CA VAL A 73 -15.65 -5.82 -3.61
C VAL A 73 -14.93 -7.09 -4.07
N LEU A 74 -13.62 -7.16 -3.89
CA LEU A 74 -12.81 -8.31 -4.27
C LEU A 74 -13.27 -9.59 -3.54
N GLU A 75 -13.64 -9.46 -2.27
CA GLU A 75 -14.12 -10.57 -1.44
C GLU A 75 -15.57 -10.97 -1.76
N HIS A 76 -16.48 -10.00 -1.93
CA HIS A 76 -17.93 -10.26 -1.94
C HIS A 76 -18.63 -9.98 -3.28
N GLY A 77 -17.98 -9.30 -4.21
CA GLY A 77 -18.59 -8.82 -5.45
C GLY A 77 -18.83 -9.90 -6.50
N HIS A 78 -19.55 -9.54 -7.56
CA HIS A 78 -19.66 -10.38 -8.75
C HIS A 78 -18.27 -10.61 -9.39
N HIS A 79 -18.05 -11.75 -10.05
CA HIS A 79 -16.74 -12.12 -10.61
C HIS A 79 -16.11 -11.00 -11.46
N ALA A 80 -16.87 -10.36 -12.34
CA ALA A 80 -16.37 -9.24 -13.14
C ALA A 80 -15.97 -8.00 -12.31
N ALA A 81 -16.68 -7.73 -11.21
CA ALA A 81 -16.34 -6.64 -10.29
C ALA A 81 -15.07 -6.97 -9.49
N LYS A 82 -14.89 -8.23 -9.09
CA LYS A 82 -13.65 -8.71 -8.45
C LYS A 82 -12.44 -8.48 -9.35
N VAL A 83 -12.52 -8.89 -10.62
CA VAL A 83 -11.45 -8.69 -11.60
C VAL A 83 -11.13 -7.19 -11.77
N ALA A 84 -12.14 -6.34 -11.90
CA ALA A 84 -11.94 -4.91 -12.06
C ALA A 84 -11.38 -4.23 -10.79
N ALA A 85 -11.84 -4.63 -9.60
CA ALA A 85 -11.29 -4.15 -8.34
C ALA A 85 -9.82 -4.56 -8.17
N CYS A 86 -9.47 -5.79 -8.57
CA CYS A 86 -8.09 -6.28 -8.59
C CYS A 86 -7.20 -5.40 -9.47
N GLY A 87 -7.62 -5.14 -10.72
CA GLY A 87 -6.88 -4.28 -11.64
C GLY A 87 -6.65 -2.87 -11.09
N LEU A 88 -7.67 -2.25 -10.49
CA LEU A 88 -7.52 -0.93 -9.87
C LEU A 88 -6.52 -0.93 -8.69
N LEU A 89 -6.48 -1.98 -7.87
CA LEU A 89 -5.51 -2.11 -6.79
C LEU A 89 -4.09 -2.31 -7.32
N GLU A 90 -3.92 -3.17 -8.33
CA GLU A 90 -2.62 -3.39 -9.00
C GLU A 90 -2.10 -2.12 -9.65
N ASP A 91 -2.92 -1.43 -10.44
CA ASP A 91 -2.56 -0.18 -11.10
C ASP A 91 -2.19 0.91 -10.08
N SER A 92 -2.90 0.98 -8.96
CA SER A 92 -2.58 1.94 -7.88
C SER A 92 -1.23 1.70 -7.22
N MET A 93 -0.74 0.46 -7.23
CA MET A 93 0.60 0.12 -6.73
C MET A 93 1.67 0.23 -7.82
N ARG A 94 1.32 -0.06 -9.08
CA ARG A 94 2.25 -0.09 -10.21
C ARG A 94 2.51 1.28 -10.81
N PHE A 95 1.52 2.15 -10.87
CA PHE A 95 1.67 3.46 -11.48
C PHE A 95 2.40 4.43 -10.57
N ASP A 96 3.22 5.28 -11.18
CA ASP A 96 3.91 6.31 -10.44
C ASP A 96 2.92 7.43 -10.08
N PRO A 97 2.94 7.93 -8.84
CA PRO A 97 2.08 9.03 -8.46
C PRO A 97 2.55 10.31 -9.13
N ILE A 98 1.64 11.27 -9.32
CA ILE A 98 2.03 12.60 -9.78
C ILE A 98 2.90 13.28 -8.72
N ALA A 99 3.97 13.97 -9.15
CA ALA A 99 4.86 14.71 -8.25
C ALA A 99 4.07 15.62 -7.28
N GLY A 100 4.37 15.52 -5.98
CA GLY A 100 3.66 16.22 -4.90
C GLY A 100 2.40 15.52 -4.38
N PHE A 101 1.93 14.46 -5.05
CA PHE A 101 0.74 13.67 -4.66
C PHE A 101 1.07 12.21 -4.34
N GLY A 102 2.35 11.87 -4.14
CA GLY A 102 2.79 10.49 -3.91
C GLY A 102 2.72 10.00 -2.46
N ARG A 103 2.24 10.81 -1.53
CA ARG A 103 2.22 10.48 -0.09
C ARG A 103 0.85 10.72 0.51
N VAL A 104 0.43 9.83 1.41
CA VAL A 104 -0.89 9.82 2.04
C VAL A 104 -0.77 9.55 3.54
N PRO A 105 -1.70 10.06 4.36
CA PRO A 105 -1.77 9.70 5.77
C PRO A 105 -2.31 8.28 5.95
N THR A 106 -1.71 7.52 6.86
CA THR A 106 -2.15 6.18 7.29
C THR A 106 -2.16 6.10 8.82
N SER A 107 -2.55 4.94 9.37
CA SER A 107 -2.49 4.69 10.81
C SER A 107 -1.07 4.61 11.38
N PHE A 108 -0.05 4.48 10.51
CA PHE A 108 1.34 4.29 10.92
C PHE A 108 2.28 5.41 10.44
N GLY A 109 1.75 6.45 9.79
CA GLY A 109 2.53 7.63 9.45
C GLY A 109 1.71 8.68 8.68
N PRO A 110 2.04 9.97 8.81
CA PRO A 110 1.30 11.04 8.13
C PRO A 110 1.64 11.19 6.64
N ALA A 111 2.73 10.58 6.16
CA ALA A 111 3.26 10.80 4.80
C ALA A 111 3.84 9.52 4.17
N VAL A 112 3.04 8.45 4.17
CA VAL A 112 3.41 7.15 3.62
C VAL A 112 3.30 7.17 2.09
N PRO A 113 4.26 6.58 1.33
CA PRO A 113 4.14 6.40 -0.10
C PRO A 113 2.82 5.72 -0.49
N LEU A 114 2.15 6.27 -1.49
CA LEU A 114 0.81 5.83 -1.94
C LEU A 114 0.76 4.32 -2.19
N CYS A 115 1.71 3.78 -2.95
CA CYS A 115 1.75 2.35 -3.26
C CYS A 115 1.90 1.48 -2.01
N CYS A 116 2.71 1.90 -1.03
CA CYS A 116 2.86 1.21 0.26
C CYS A 116 1.59 1.28 1.11
N ALA A 117 0.84 2.39 1.06
CA ALA A 117 -0.44 2.51 1.76
C ALA A 117 -1.50 1.56 1.18
N VAL A 118 -1.57 1.42 -0.15
CA VAL A 118 -2.44 0.44 -0.81
C VAL A 118 -2.01 -0.98 -0.46
N ALA A 119 -0.71 -1.28 -0.58
CA ALA A 119 -0.16 -2.60 -0.28
C ALA A 119 -0.40 -3.03 1.17
N HIS A 120 -0.30 -2.10 2.13
CA HIS A 120 -0.63 -2.37 3.54
C HIS A 120 -2.05 -2.92 3.70
N HIS A 121 -3.04 -2.37 2.98
CA HIS A 121 -4.40 -2.90 3.00
C HIS A 121 -4.50 -4.30 2.38
N VAL A 122 -3.77 -4.55 1.29
CA VAL A 122 -3.71 -5.88 0.66
C VAL A 122 -3.10 -6.91 1.61
N HIS A 123 -1.99 -6.57 2.27
CA HIS A 123 -1.34 -7.43 3.27
C HIS A 123 -2.27 -7.75 4.45
N ALA A 124 -2.99 -6.75 4.96
CA ALA A 124 -3.96 -6.94 6.05
C ALA A 124 -5.13 -7.88 5.67
N ARG A 125 -5.36 -8.11 4.38
CA ARG A 125 -6.40 -9.02 3.87
C ARG A 125 -5.83 -10.16 3.02
N ARG A 126 -4.55 -10.49 3.19
CA ARG A 126 -3.82 -11.47 2.39
C ARG A 126 -4.58 -12.80 2.28
N ASP A 127 -5.06 -13.33 3.40
CA ASP A 127 -5.71 -14.65 3.41
C ASP A 127 -7.03 -14.66 2.63
N ALA A 128 -7.79 -13.56 2.67
CA ALA A 128 -8.98 -13.39 1.85
C ALA A 128 -8.61 -13.38 0.36
N VAL A 129 -7.55 -12.67 -0.03
CA VAL A 129 -7.08 -12.64 -1.43
C VAL A 129 -6.57 -14.01 -1.89
N VAL A 130 -5.84 -14.73 -1.03
CA VAL A 130 -5.38 -16.11 -1.31
C VAL A 130 -6.57 -17.04 -1.53
N ALA A 131 -7.63 -16.93 -0.72
CA ALA A 131 -8.82 -17.77 -0.82
C ALA A 131 -9.60 -17.57 -2.14
N LEU A 132 -9.44 -16.43 -2.82
CA LEU A 132 -10.07 -16.16 -4.12
C LEU A 132 -9.42 -16.94 -5.28
N GLY A 133 -8.24 -17.51 -5.06
CA GLY A 133 -7.60 -18.44 -5.97
C GLY A 133 -6.64 -17.80 -6.99
N PRO A 134 -6.16 -18.61 -7.97
CA PRO A 134 -4.98 -18.29 -8.79
C PRO A 134 -5.06 -17.01 -9.63
N LEU A 135 -6.28 -16.57 -9.96
CA LEU A 135 -6.52 -15.38 -10.78
C LEU A 135 -6.02 -14.09 -10.11
N PHE A 136 -5.97 -14.06 -8.78
CA PHE A 136 -5.65 -12.86 -7.99
C PHE A 136 -4.22 -12.91 -7.41
N ARG A 137 -3.37 -13.81 -7.93
CA ARG A 137 -1.98 -13.96 -7.46
C ARG A 137 -1.12 -12.77 -7.81
N ASP A 138 -1.38 -12.11 -8.93
CA ASP A 138 -0.59 -10.98 -9.40
C ASP A 138 -0.75 -9.78 -8.45
N LEU A 139 -1.94 -9.57 -7.89
CA LEU A 139 -2.16 -8.60 -6.81
C LEU A 139 -1.28 -8.86 -5.58
N LEU A 140 -1.16 -10.12 -5.15
CA LEU A 140 -0.30 -10.48 -4.02
C LEU A 140 1.18 -10.32 -4.37
N ALA A 141 1.58 -10.64 -5.60
CA ALA A 141 2.95 -10.47 -6.07
C ALA A 141 3.33 -8.98 -6.14
N GLU A 142 2.43 -8.13 -6.63
CA GLU A 142 2.60 -6.69 -6.68
C GLU A 142 2.73 -6.13 -5.26
N ALA A 143 1.78 -6.45 -4.35
CA ALA A 143 1.84 -6.01 -2.96
C ALA A 143 3.10 -6.50 -2.24
N ALA A 144 3.63 -7.68 -2.58
CA ALA A 144 4.83 -8.23 -1.95
C ALA A 144 6.09 -7.38 -2.18
N GLY A 145 6.21 -6.69 -3.31
CA GLY A 145 7.32 -5.75 -3.56
C GLY A 145 7.28 -4.51 -2.66
N HIS A 146 6.10 -4.17 -2.14
CA HIS A 146 5.88 -3.07 -1.20
C HIS A 146 5.87 -3.63 0.23
N TRP A 147 7.03 -4.13 0.66
CA TRP A 147 7.17 -4.72 2.00
C TRP A 147 7.01 -3.67 3.10
N SER A 148 6.60 -4.12 4.28
CA SER A 148 6.59 -3.30 5.50
C SER A 148 7.06 -4.12 6.69
N PHE A 149 7.78 -3.50 7.61
CA PHE A 149 8.25 -4.14 8.84
C PHE A 149 7.82 -3.31 10.06
N GLU A 150 6.92 -3.85 10.89
CA GLU A 150 6.55 -3.23 12.17
C GLU A 150 7.59 -3.62 13.22
N VAL A 151 8.31 -2.62 13.72
CA VAL A 151 9.35 -2.78 14.74
C VAL A 151 8.69 -3.13 16.08
N GLY A 152 9.04 -4.28 16.63
CA GLY A 152 8.63 -4.72 17.96
C GLY A 152 9.67 -4.39 19.02
N GLU A 153 10.91 -4.84 18.81
CA GLU A 153 12.04 -4.63 19.72
C GLU A 153 13.29 -4.21 18.95
N VAL A 154 14.14 -3.40 19.57
CA VAL A 154 15.41 -2.94 19.00
C VAL A 154 16.53 -3.15 20.00
N ILE A 155 17.64 -3.74 19.55
CA ILE A 155 18.82 -4.04 20.35
C ILE A 155 20.01 -3.26 19.78
N ASP A 156 20.78 -2.62 20.67
CA ASP A 156 22.07 -2.04 20.33
C ASP A 156 23.12 -3.12 20.15
N ASP A 157 23.73 -3.21 18.96
CA ASP A 157 24.88 -4.10 18.67
C ASP A 157 26.21 -3.32 18.68
N GLY A 158 26.21 -2.11 19.25
CA GLY A 158 27.37 -1.23 19.45
C GLY A 158 27.79 -0.40 18.23
N ARG A 159 27.39 -0.80 17.02
CA ARG A 159 27.63 -0.06 15.77
C ARG A 159 26.37 0.11 14.92
N ASP A 160 25.56 -0.93 14.89
CA ASP A 160 24.27 -0.98 14.22
C ASP A 160 23.17 -1.26 15.25
N ALA A 161 21.92 -1.08 14.83
CA ALA A 161 20.78 -1.60 15.57
C ALA A 161 20.28 -2.91 14.93
N VAL A 162 19.86 -3.85 15.78
CA VAL A 162 19.15 -5.07 15.36
C VAL A 162 17.69 -4.94 15.80
N ALA A 163 16.78 -5.02 14.84
CA ALA A 163 15.35 -4.89 15.09
C ALA A 163 14.62 -6.22 14.86
N PHE A 164 13.80 -6.60 15.84
CA PHE A 164 12.88 -7.73 15.76
C PHE A 164 11.46 -7.21 15.56
N GLY A 165 10.69 -7.88 14.72
CA GLY A 165 9.38 -7.36 14.35
C GLY A 165 8.65 -8.24 13.36
N THR A 166 7.56 -7.70 12.83
CA THR A 166 6.66 -8.40 11.92
C THR A 166 6.81 -7.85 10.51
N VAL A 167 7.10 -8.71 9.54
CA VAL A 167 7.18 -8.38 8.12
C VAL A 167 5.87 -8.71 7.40
N HIS A 168 5.48 -7.81 6.51
CA HIS A 168 4.50 -8.06 5.45
C HIS A 168 5.17 -7.84 4.09
N GLY A 169 4.80 -8.67 3.11
CA GLY A 169 5.44 -8.70 1.80
C GLY A 169 6.79 -9.43 1.81
N THR A 170 7.62 -9.15 0.80
CA THR A 170 8.90 -9.81 0.58
C THR A 170 10.02 -8.81 0.72
N LEU A 171 10.81 -8.96 1.79
CA LEU A 171 12.09 -8.27 1.90
C LEU A 171 13.04 -8.82 0.83
N PRO A 172 13.80 -7.96 0.12
CA PRO A 172 14.84 -8.37 -0.79
C PRO A 172 16.00 -9.06 -0.04
N ASP A 173 16.71 -9.91 -0.76
CA ASP A 173 17.88 -10.64 -0.24
C ASP A 173 19.09 -9.72 -0.03
N ALA A 174 19.19 -8.66 -0.83
CA ALA A 174 20.22 -7.62 -0.69
C ALA A 174 19.74 -6.51 0.25
N GLY A 175 20.70 -5.86 0.92
CA GLY A 175 20.43 -4.65 1.69
C GLY A 175 19.84 -3.54 0.83
N GLN A 176 18.91 -2.77 1.41
CA GLN A 176 18.21 -1.68 0.72
C GLN A 176 18.00 -0.51 1.67
N GLU A 177 17.83 0.69 1.12
CA GLU A 177 17.40 1.85 1.90
C GLU A 177 15.93 1.72 2.34
N ALA A 178 15.65 2.18 3.55
CA ALA A 178 14.29 2.23 4.09
C ALA A 178 13.89 3.64 4.52
N GLU A 179 12.59 3.87 4.67
CA GLU A 179 12.05 4.97 5.46
C GLU A 179 11.45 4.39 6.73
N CYS A 180 11.72 5.01 7.86
CA CYS A 180 11.06 4.72 9.14
C CYS A 180 9.89 5.67 9.33
N HIS A 181 8.69 5.14 9.55
CA HIS A 181 7.45 5.88 9.73
C HIS A 181 6.93 5.71 11.16
N GLY A 182 6.41 6.80 11.73
CA GLY A 182 5.74 6.81 13.03
C GLY A 182 4.76 7.98 13.13
N PRO A 183 4.15 8.19 14.31
CA PRO A 183 3.13 9.23 14.50
C PRO A 183 3.63 10.64 14.18
N ASP A 184 4.90 10.93 14.48
CA ASP A 184 5.50 12.26 14.34
C ASP A 184 6.02 12.57 12.93
N GLY A 185 6.01 11.58 12.03
CA GLY A 185 6.52 11.75 10.68
C GLY A 185 7.25 10.53 10.14
N HIS A 186 8.18 10.79 9.23
CA HIS A 186 9.06 9.78 8.69
C HIS A 186 10.49 10.29 8.64
N LEU A 187 11.43 9.37 8.71
CA LEU A 187 12.86 9.63 8.61
C LEU A 187 13.51 8.63 7.64
N PRO A 188 14.40 9.09 6.75
CA PRO A 188 15.17 8.18 5.91
C PRO A 188 16.11 7.36 6.79
N LEU A 189 16.20 6.07 6.49
CA LEU A 189 17.20 5.16 7.04
C LEU A 189 18.20 4.78 5.95
N GLY A 190 19.40 4.39 6.40
CA GLY A 190 20.40 3.77 5.54
C GLY A 190 20.02 2.35 5.16
N GLU A 191 21.04 1.50 4.99
CA GLU A 191 20.84 0.10 4.60
C GLU A 191 20.11 -0.69 5.69
N VAL A 192 19.05 -1.37 5.29
CA VAL A 192 18.31 -2.37 6.06
C VAL A 192 18.47 -3.71 5.34
N ARG A 193 18.88 -4.73 6.08
CA ARG A 193 19.05 -6.09 5.56
C ARG A 193 18.58 -7.12 6.57
N ARG A 194 18.24 -8.32 6.08
CA ARG A 194 17.92 -9.45 6.95
C ARG A 194 19.18 -9.87 7.71
N GLU A 195 19.05 -9.96 9.03
CA GLU A 195 20.10 -10.49 9.89
C GLU A 195 19.99 -12.01 10.02
N LEU A 196 18.75 -12.51 10.15
CA LEU A 196 18.45 -13.93 10.22
C LEU A 196 17.68 -14.38 8.97
N PRO A 197 17.87 -15.64 8.51
CA PRO A 197 17.04 -16.20 7.45
C PRO A 197 15.56 -16.18 7.81
N ALA A 198 14.70 -15.94 6.82
CA ALA A 198 13.25 -16.00 7.03
C ALA A 198 12.83 -17.45 7.33
N VAL A 199 11.97 -17.63 8.31
CA VAL A 199 11.30 -18.91 8.56
C VAL A 199 10.06 -18.99 7.66
N PRO A 200 9.92 -20.02 6.80
CA PRO A 200 8.81 -20.10 5.88
C PRO A 200 7.45 -20.09 6.58
N GLY A 201 6.60 -19.13 6.23
CA GLY A 201 5.25 -19.01 6.77
C GLY A 201 5.15 -18.22 8.09
N GLU A 202 6.27 -17.82 8.67
CA GLU A 202 6.28 -16.96 9.85
C GLU A 202 6.44 -15.49 9.43
N PRO A 203 5.63 -14.58 10.02
CA PRO A 203 5.74 -13.17 9.73
C PRO A 203 6.82 -12.49 10.59
N GLU A 204 7.46 -13.20 11.53
CA GLU A 204 8.54 -12.66 12.34
C GLU A 204 9.84 -12.54 11.54
N ALA A 205 10.54 -11.43 11.69
CA ALA A 205 11.80 -11.18 11.03
C ALA A 205 12.77 -10.43 11.96
N CYS A 206 14.06 -10.63 11.70
CA CYS A 206 15.15 -9.93 12.35
C CYS A 206 15.93 -9.15 11.29
N LEU A 207 15.99 -7.84 11.44
CA LEU A 207 16.64 -6.91 10.53
C LEU A 207 17.83 -6.25 11.21
N ARG A 208 18.92 -6.09 10.45
CA ARG A 208 20.02 -5.20 10.80
C ARG A 208 19.78 -3.85 10.13
N LEU A 209 19.91 -2.79 10.93
CA LEU A 209 19.76 -1.40 10.55
C LEU A 209 21.14 -0.74 10.62
N VAL A 210 21.76 -0.53 9.46
CA VAL A 210 23.14 -0.08 9.36
C VAL A 210 23.24 1.41 9.71
N ASP A 211 24.18 1.74 10.60
CA ASP A 211 24.43 3.12 11.09
C ASP A 211 23.18 3.79 11.72
N VAL A 212 22.26 2.99 12.27
CA VAL A 212 21.06 3.49 12.96
C VAL A 212 21.22 3.30 14.47
N ALA A 213 21.13 4.39 15.22
CA ALA A 213 21.09 4.34 16.68
C ALA A 213 19.73 3.78 17.16
N PRO A 214 19.68 2.84 18.12
CA PRO A 214 18.42 2.24 18.59
C PRO A 214 17.38 3.26 19.05
N GLU A 215 17.81 4.36 19.66
CA GLU A 215 16.95 5.42 20.19
C GLU A 215 16.36 6.31 19.09
N ALA A 216 16.89 6.22 17.87
CA ALA A 216 16.38 6.97 16.72
C ALA A 216 15.06 6.40 16.18
N LEU A 217 14.68 5.17 16.57
CA LEU A 217 13.44 4.56 16.14
C LEU A 217 12.29 4.87 17.11
N PRO A 218 11.19 5.46 16.62
CA PRO A 218 9.97 5.58 17.41
C PRO A 218 9.44 4.20 17.84
N ALA A 219 8.76 4.17 18.99
CA ALA A 219 8.04 2.97 19.40
C ALA A 219 7.02 2.56 18.33
N ARG A 220 7.02 1.28 17.95
CA ARG A 220 6.16 0.73 16.89
C ARG A 220 6.34 1.40 15.53
N ALA A 221 7.55 1.84 15.24
CA ALA A 221 7.90 2.33 13.91
C ALA A 221 7.60 1.29 12.84
N VAL A 222 7.18 1.76 11.66
CA VAL A 222 7.00 0.91 10.48
C VAL A 222 8.05 1.28 9.46
N LEU A 223 8.88 0.31 9.09
CA LEU A 223 9.88 0.46 8.03
C LEU A 223 9.27 0.05 6.70
N ILE A 224 9.55 0.81 5.65
CA ILE A 224 9.11 0.55 4.27
C ILE A 224 10.25 0.87 3.28
N PRO A 225 10.21 0.37 2.03
CA PRO A 225 11.29 0.65 1.08
C PRO A 225 11.35 2.14 0.69
N ALA A 226 12.52 2.75 0.83
CA ALA A 226 12.72 4.16 0.48
C ALA A 226 12.52 4.45 -1.01
N ALA A 227 12.76 3.46 -1.87
CA ALA A 227 12.52 3.56 -3.30
C ALA A 227 11.06 3.92 -3.62
N CYS A 228 10.09 3.45 -2.83
CA CYS A 228 8.67 3.76 -3.04
C CYS A 228 8.38 5.25 -2.80
N GLY A 229 9.04 5.86 -1.82
CA GLY A 229 8.88 7.29 -1.50
C GLY A 229 9.52 8.25 -2.50
N ARG A 230 10.33 7.73 -3.44
CA ARG A 230 10.99 8.48 -4.51
C ARG A 230 10.27 8.42 -5.85
N ARG A 231 9.22 7.59 -5.97
CA ARG A 231 8.46 7.42 -7.20
C ARG A 231 7.68 8.68 -7.52
N ALA A 232 7.79 9.15 -8.76
CA ALA A 232 7.01 10.25 -9.29
C ALA A 232 6.96 10.16 -10.82
N HIS A 233 5.78 10.48 -11.38
CA HIS A 233 5.55 10.66 -12.82
C HIS A 233 6.11 11.99 -13.31
#